data_AF-A0A453QP96-F1
#
_entry.id   AF-A0A453QP96-F1
#
_cell.length_a   1.000
_cell.length_b   1.000
_cell.length_c   1.000
_cell.angle_alpha   90.00
_cell.angle_beta   90.00
_cell.angle_gamma   90.00
#
_symmetry.space_group_name_H-M   'P 1'
#
loop_
_entity.id
_entity.type
_entity.pdbx_description
1 polymer ?
#
loop_
_entity_poly.entity_id
_entity_poly.type
_entity_poly.pdbx_seq_one_letter_code
_entity_poly.pdbx_strand_id
1 'polypeptide(L)' 'TIPNPLHSVWIREDQQVLGYLLNNLSKEVLVQVTSIAHAHELWAALASMFLSTSLSRVNNIRASLTNA' A
#
# COMPACT_ATOMS: atom_id res chain seq x y z
N THR A 1 -34.37 7.77 -3.24
CA THR A 1 -33.11 8.54 -3.38
C THR A 1 -32.58 8.33 -4.78
N ILE A 2 -32.06 9.37 -5.44
CA ILE A 2 -31.46 9.23 -6.79
C ILE A 2 -30.02 8.72 -6.61
N PRO A 3 -29.63 7.58 -7.22
CA PRO A 3 -28.25 7.09 -7.16
C PRO A 3 -27.26 8.08 -7.77
N ASN A 4 -26.04 8.19 -7.22
CA ASN A 4 -25.01 9.06 -7.77
C ASN A 4 -24.60 8.58 -9.18
N PRO A 5 -24.84 9.36 -10.24
CA PRO A 5 -24.51 8.96 -11.61
C PRO A 5 -23.00 8.81 -11.87
N LEU A 6 -22.15 9.43 -11.04
CA LEU A 6 -20.70 9.36 -11.17
C LEU A 6 -20.08 8.13 -10.49
N HIS A 7 -20.85 7.35 -9.74
CA HIS A 7 -20.34 6.22 -8.96
C HIS A 7 -19.60 5.19 -9.84
N SER A 8 -20.14 4.84 -11.00
CA SER A 8 -19.51 3.88 -11.92
C SER A 8 -18.20 4.37 -12.50
N VAL A 9 -18.09 5.68 -12.75
CA VAL A 9 -16.85 6.32 -13.21
C VAL A 9 -15.80 6.26 -12.11
N TRP A 10 -16.16 6.64 -10.88
CA TRP A 10 -15.27 6.59 -9.73
C TRP A 10 -14.72 5.18 -9.47
N ILE A 11 -15.58 4.16 -9.53
CA ILE A 11 -15.14 2.77 -9.37
C ILE A 11 -14.16 2.37 -10.48
N ARG A 12 -14.40 2.78 -11.73
CA ARG A 12 -13.49 2.48 -12.83
C ARG A 12 -12.10 3.10 -12.61
N GLU A 13 -12.04 4.37 -12.22
CA GLU A 13 -10.78 5.07 -11.95
C GLU A 13 -10.04 4.44 -10.76
N ASP A 14 -10.75 4.11 -9.67
CA ASP A 14 -10.18 3.38 -8.53
C ASP A 14 -9.54 2.06 -8.95
N GLN A 15 -10.23 1.26 -9.78
CA GLN A 15 -9.68 -0.01 -10.27
C GLN A 15 -8.48 0.15 -11.21
N GLN A 16 -8.40 1.23 -11.99
CA GLN A 16 -7.21 1.53 -12.80
C GLN A 16 -6.00 1.84 -11.93
N VAL A 17 -6.17 2.69 -10.90
CA VAL A 17 -5.10 3.01 -9.96
C VAL A 17 -4.69 1.77 -9.16
N LEU A 18 -5.65 0.96 -8.72
CA LEU A 18 -5.39 -0.30 -8.04
C LEU A 18 -4.52 -1.23 -8.90
N GLY A 19 -4.92 -1.46 -10.16
CA GLY A 19 -4.17 -2.29 -11.09
C GLY A 19 -2.76 -1.75 -11.35
N TYR A 20 -2.61 -0.43 -11.51
CA TYR A 20 -1.30 0.19 -11.65
C TYR A 20 -0.41 -0.05 -10.43
N LEU A 21 -0.93 0.17 -9.22
CA LEU A 21 -0.18 -0.06 -7.98
C LEU A 21 0.26 -1.53 -7.88
N LEU A 22 -0.67 -2.49 -8.04
CA LEU A 22 -0.38 -3.92 -7.96
C LEU A 22 0.69 -4.38 -8.95
N ASN A 23 0.67 -3.86 -10.18
CA ASN A 23 1.64 -4.20 -11.22
C ASN A 23 3.08 -3.71 -10.94
N ASN A 24 3.24 -2.78 -10.00
CA ASN A 24 4.56 -2.26 -9.62
C ASN A 24 5.11 -2.90 -8.33
N LEU A 25 4.42 -3.89 -7.76
CA LEU A 25 4.86 -4.57 -6.54
C LEU A 25 5.71 -5.81 -6.84
N SER A 26 6.65 -6.12 -5.95
CA SER A 26 7.31 -7.42 -5.96
C SER A 26 6.34 -8.52 -5.53
N LYS A 27 6.65 -9.77 -5.87
CA LYS A 27 5.79 -10.93 -5.54
C LYS A 27 5.55 -11.07 -4.03
N GLU A 28 6.58 -10.79 -3.23
CA GLU A 28 6.55 -10.91 -1.77
C GLU A 28 5.59 -9.90 -1.13
N VAL A 29 5.52 -8.69 -1.70
CA VAL A 29 4.59 -7.64 -1.24
C VAL A 29 3.18 -7.95 -1.75
N LEU A 30 3.05 -8.42 -3.00
CA LEU A 30 1.77 -8.73 -3.62
C LEU A 30 0.96 -9.76 -2.83
N VAL A 31 1.62 -10.82 -2.31
CA VAL A 31 0.98 -11.85 -1.48
C VAL A 31 0.34 -11.27 -0.21
N GLN A 32 0.87 -10.16 0.32
CA GLN A 32 0.37 -9.54 1.55
C GLN A 32 -0.83 -8.60 1.33
N VAL A 33 -1.04 -8.13 0.09
CA VAL A 33 -2.04 -7.10 -0.23
C VAL A 33 -3.11 -7.56 -1.22
N THR A 34 -3.08 -8.83 -1.63
CA THR A 34 -3.96 -9.37 -2.68
C THR A 34 -5.47 -9.34 -2.35
N SER A 35 -5.85 -9.17 -1.09
CA SER A 35 -7.25 -9.09 -0.67
C SER A 35 -7.84 -7.67 -0.72
N ILE A 36 -7.00 -6.66 -0.99
CA ILE A 36 -7.43 -5.26 -0.98
C ILE A 36 -8.07 -4.89 -2.32
N ALA A 37 -9.30 -4.36 -2.26
CA ALA A 37 -10.11 -4.08 -3.44
C ALA A 37 -10.11 -2.60 -3.87
N HIS A 38 -9.55 -1.70 -3.06
CA HIS A 38 -9.55 -0.26 -3.31
C HIS A 38 -8.15 0.33 -3.29
N ALA A 39 -7.88 1.25 -4.22
CA ALA A 39 -6.55 1.82 -4.38
C ALA A 39 -6.09 2.58 -3.14
N HIS A 40 -7.01 3.27 -2.46
CA HIS A 40 -6.73 3.99 -1.23
C HIS A 40 -6.23 3.07 -0.11
N GLU A 41 -6.94 1.96 0.13
CA GLU A 41 -6.59 0.99 1.15
C GLU A 41 -5.23 0.35 0.85
N LEU A 42 -4.98 0.04 -0.43
CA LEU A 42 -3.71 -0.54 -0.87
C LEU A 42 -2.56 0.43 -0.60
N TRP A 43 -2.73 1.70 -0.99
CA TRP A 43 -1.73 2.73 -0.75
C TRP A 43 -1.43 2.92 0.74
N ALA A 44 -2.45 2.97 1.59
CA ALA A 44 -2.29 3.11 3.03
C ALA A 44 -1.54 1.91 3.64
N ALA A 45 -1.88 0.69 3.22
CA ALA A 45 -1.19 -0.53 3.66
C ALA A 45 0.30 -0.52 3.27
N LEU A 46 0.60 -0.20 2.00
CA LEU A 46 1.97 -0.09 1.51
C LEU A 46 2.76 0.97 2.27
N ALA A 47 2.19 2.16 2.47
CA ALA A 47 2.84 3.22 3.23
C ALA A 47 3.19 2.75 4.65
N SER A 48 2.25 2.11 5.35
CA SER A 48 2.48 1.55 6.68
C SER A 48 3.60 0.51 6.72
N MET A 49 3.58 -0.45 5.78
CA MET A 49 4.61 -1.49 5.68
C MET A 49 6.00 -0.89 5.49
N PHE A 50 6.18 -0.04 4.48
CA PHE A 50 7.48 0.54 4.16
C PHE A 50 7.97 1.52 5.24
N LEU A 51 7.06 2.27 5.89
CA LEU A 51 7.40 3.10 7.04
C LEU A 51 7.92 2.26 8.21
N SER A 52 7.23 1.17 8.55
CA SER A 52 7.64 0.26 9.62
C SER A 52 9.01 -0.38 9.35
N THR A 53 9.25 -0.85 8.12
CA THR A 53 10.55 -1.40 7.71
C THR A 53 11.67 -0.35 7.82
N SER A 54 11.41 0.87 7.37
CA SER A 54 12.39 1.97 7.44
C SER A 54 12.74 2.33 8.89
N LEU A 55 11.74 2.46 9.76
CA LEU A 55 11.93 2.75 11.18
C LEU A 55 12.70 1.64 11.91
N SER A 56 12.34 0.38 11.66
CA SER A 56 13.05 -0.79 12.21
C SER A 56 14.52 -0.77 11.81
N ARG A 57 14.82 -0.50 10.52
CA ARG A 57 16.20 -0.41 10.02
C ARG A 57 16.99 0.69 10.75
N VAL A 58 16.41 1.87 10.93
CA VAL A 58 17.05 2.98 11.65
C VAL A 58 17.37 2.59 13.10
N ASN A 59 16.42 1.96 13.80
CA ASN A 59 16.64 1.53 15.19
C ASN A 59 17.72 0.46 15.29
N ASN A 60 17.76 -0.51 14.37
CA ASN A 60 18.80 -1.55 14.34
C ASN A 60 20.19 -0.96 14.14
N ILE A 61 20.33 0.03 13.24
CA ILE A 61 21.60 0.74 13.03
C ILE A 61 22.02 1.46 14.32
N ARG A 62 21.12 2.21 14.97
CA ARG A 62 21.41 2.89 16.23
C ARG A 62 21.85 1.93 17.33
N ALA A 63 21.16 0.80 17.48
CA ALA A 63 21.50 -0.22 18.45
C ALA A 63 22.90 -0.81 18.17
N SER A 64 23.22 -1.11 16.91
CA SER A 64 24.55 -1.62 16.53
C SER A 64 25.69 -0.63 16.83
N LEU A 65 25.44 0.67 16.68
CA LEU A 65 26.42 1.72 16.99
C LEU A 65 26.56 1.96 18.50
N THR A 66 25.52 1.71 19.28
CA THR A 66 25.56 1.84 20.75
C THR A 66 26.23 0.65 21.40
N ASN A 67 26.10 -0.54 20.80
CA ASN A 67 26.68 -1.79 21.28
C ASN A 67 28.09 -2.07 20.70
N ALA A 68 28.62 -1.18 19.85
CA ALA A 68 29.99 -1.23 19.33
C ALA A 68 30.95 -0.46 20.26
#